data_AF-A0A3A9V862-F1
#
_entry.id   AF-A0A3A9V862-F1
#
_cell.length_a   1.000
_cell.length_b   1.000
_cell.length_c   1.000
_cell.angle_alpha   90.00
_cell.angle_beta   90.00
_cell.angle_gamma   90.00
#
_symmetry.space_group_name_H-M   'P 1'
#
loop_
_entity.id
_entity.type
_entity.pdbx_description
1 polymer ?
#
loop_
_entity_poly.entity_id
_entity_poly.type
_entity_poly.pdbx_seq_one_letter_code
_entity_poly.pdbx_strand_id
1 'polypeptide(L)'
;MSSISNDQMVVEILNFFYPKNTISEHDVTEQLGDLAAEMYAEALEASAAMHLVPRPTYTPSMSWLIKEGVKAFWRSRGEEEIYESVRVTVALKYKSKHQMGKLGI
;
A
#
# COMPACT_ATOMS: atom_id res chain seq x y z
N MET A 1 1.96 -2.44 -22.82
CA MET A 1 2.14 -2.51 -21.36
C MET A 1 0.81 -2.11 -20.74
N SER A 2 0.12 -3.03 -20.08
CA SER A 2 -1.23 -2.80 -19.56
C SER A 2 -1.18 -1.82 -18.38
N SER A 3 -1.69 -0.62 -18.59
CA SER A 3 -1.97 0.35 -17.53
C SER A 3 -3.01 -0.27 -16.60
N ILE A 4 -2.62 -0.57 -15.35
CA ILE A 4 -3.59 -0.92 -14.30
C ILE A 4 -4.25 0.36 -13.82
N SER A 5 -5.53 0.28 -13.49
CA SER A 5 -6.25 1.38 -12.87
C SER A 5 -5.60 1.70 -11.52
N ASN A 6 -5.75 2.95 -11.07
CA ASN A 6 -5.26 3.37 -9.76
C ASN A 6 -5.88 2.51 -8.64
N ASP A 7 -7.15 2.15 -8.82
CA ASP A 7 -7.94 1.38 -7.87
C ASP A 7 -7.47 -0.07 -7.79
N GLN A 8 -7.09 -0.67 -8.93
CA GLN A 8 -6.51 -2.00 -8.96
C GLN A 8 -5.20 -2.08 -8.17
N MET A 9 -4.33 -1.06 -8.26
CA MET A 9 -3.11 -1.01 -7.46
C MET A 9 -3.41 -0.90 -5.96
N VAL A 10 -4.41 -0.10 -5.57
CA VAL A 10 -4.83 0.01 -4.18
C VAL A 10 -5.30 -1.35 -3.65
N VAL A 11 -6.12 -2.07 -4.43
CA VAL A 11 -6.58 -3.42 -4.06
C VAL A 11 -5.42 -4.39 -3.93
N GLU A 12 -4.45 -4.38 -4.85
CA GLU A 12 -3.25 -5.23 -4.77
C GLU A 12 -2.44 -4.96 -3.49
N ILE A 13 -2.19 -3.69 -3.14
CA ILE A 13 -1.49 -3.31 -1.92
C ILE A 13 -2.27 -3.76 -0.68
N LEU A 14 -3.59 -3.52 -0.65
CA LEU A 14 -4.43 -3.95 0.48
C LEU A 14 -4.48 -5.47 0.60
N ASN A 15 -4.50 -6.21 -0.51
CA ASN A 15 -4.45 -7.68 -0.51
C ASN A 15 -3.09 -8.20 -0.07
N PHE A 16 -2.00 -7.50 -0.41
CA PHE A 16 -0.68 -7.79 0.12
C PHE A 16 -0.70 -7.71 1.64
N PHE A 17 -1.16 -6.62 2.26
CA PHE A 17 -1.22 -6.55 3.73
C PHE A 17 -2.30 -7.42 4.36
N TYR A 18 -3.42 -7.63 3.68
CA TYR A 18 -4.58 -8.40 4.14
C TYR A 18 -5.05 -9.40 3.07
N PRO A 19 -4.46 -10.62 3.00
CA PRO A 19 -4.78 -11.60 1.94
C PRO A 19 -6.24 -12.07 1.88
N LYS A 20 -7.00 -11.88 2.96
CA LYS A 20 -8.43 -12.21 3.05
C LYS A 20 -9.33 -10.99 2.86
N ASN A 21 -8.79 -9.92 2.30
CA ASN A 21 -9.55 -8.74 1.96
C ASN A 21 -10.56 -9.05 0.84
N THR A 22 -11.67 -8.33 0.84
CA THR A 22 -12.82 -8.51 -0.06
C THR A 22 -13.17 -7.22 -0.80
N ILE A 23 -12.33 -6.19 -0.72
CA ILE A 23 -12.53 -4.91 -1.42
C ILE A 23 -12.29 -5.14 -2.92
N SER A 24 -13.29 -4.79 -3.73
CA SER A 24 -13.15 -4.75 -5.19
C SER A 24 -12.55 -3.43 -5.65
N GLU A 25 -12.01 -3.37 -6.86
CA GLU A 25 -11.52 -2.13 -7.48
C GLU A 25 -12.63 -1.07 -7.60
N HIS A 26 -13.89 -1.48 -7.70
CA HIS A 26 -15.04 -0.57 -7.72
C HIS A 26 -15.42 0.00 -6.34
N ASP A 27 -14.93 -0.61 -5.26
CA ASP A 27 -15.21 -0.19 -3.89
C ASP A 27 -14.08 0.69 -3.30
N VAL A 28 -13.06 1.00 -4.12
CA VAL A 28 -11.93 1.83 -3.69
C VAL A 28 -12.40 3.27 -3.52
N THR A 29 -12.28 3.76 -2.29
CA THR A 29 -12.49 5.17 -1.95
C THR A 29 -11.14 5.88 -1.82
N GLU A 30 -11.16 7.21 -1.85
CA GLU A 30 -9.96 8.03 -1.59
C GLU A 30 -9.30 7.68 -0.24
N GLN A 31 -10.12 7.43 0.79
CA GLN A 31 -9.65 7.01 2.12
C GLN A 31 -8.93 5.65 2.09
N LEU A 32 -9.43 4.69 1.30
CA LEU A 32 -8.75 3.40 1.12
C LEU A 32 -7.45 3.55 0.31
N GLY A 33 -7.44 4.45 -0.66
CA GLY A 33 -6.24 4.81 -1.41
C GLY A 33 -5.16 5.46 -0.54
N ASP A 34 -5.54 6.41 0.30
CA ASP A 34 -4.63 7.05 1.26
C ASP A 34 -4.12 6.04 2.30
N LEU A 35 -5.00 5.17 2.79
CA LEU A 35 -4.61 4.10 3.69
C LEU A 35 -3.58 3.17 3.05
N ALA A 36 -3.82 2.70 1.83
CA ALA A 36 -2.86 1.87 1.09
C ALA A 36 -1.53 2.61 0.88
N ALA A 37 -1.58 3.92 0.63
CA ALA A 37 -0.40 4.75 0.44
C ALA A 37 0.44 4.86 1.73
N GLU A 38 -0.22 5.14 2.86
CA GLU A 38 0.41 5.19 4.17
C GLU A 38 1.05 3.85 4.53
N MET A 39 0.29 2.76 4.40
CA MET A 39 0.78 1.41 4.72
C MET A 39 1.99 1.02 3.86
N TYR A 40 1.91 1.29 2.56
CA TYR A 40 2.99 0.94 1.65
C TYR A 40 4.25 1.78 1.92
N ALA A 41 4.11 3.09 2.10
CA ALA A 41 5.23 3.96 2.40
C ALA A 41 5.90 3.61 3.74
N GLU A 42 5.12 3.29 4.78
CA GLU A 42 5.67 2.86 6.07
C GLU A 42 6.39 1.51 5.96
N ALA A 43 5.84 0.57 5.19
CA ALA A 43 6.49 -0.72 4.97
C ALA A 43 7.81 -0.57 4.19
N LEU A 44 7.86 0.33 3.21
CA LEU A 44 9.10 0.68 2.52
C LEU A 44 10.09 1.34 3.47
N GLU A 45 9.66 2.26 4.32
CA GLU A 45 10.54 2.92 5.29
C GLU A 45 11.12 1.93 6.32
N ALA A 46 10.29 1.06 6.87
CA ALA A 46 10.72 0.06 7.84
C ALA A 46 11.66 -0.97 7.21
N SER A 47 11.38 -1.40 5.98
CA SER A 47 12.26 -2.31 5.24
C SER A 47 13.54 -1.60 4.80
N ALA A 48 13.48 -0.30 4.48
CA ALA A 48 14.63 0.53 4.15
C ALA A 48 15.55 0.80 5.36
N ALA A 49 14.99 0.85 6.57
CA ALA A 49 15.79 0.90 7.79
C ALA A 49 16.57 -0.42 8.00
N MET A 50 16.07 -1.53 7.44
CA MET A 50 16.73 -2.83 7.44
C MET A 50 17.69 -3.00 6.25
N HIS A 51 17.41 -2.32 5.13
CA HIS A 51 18.23 -2.27 3.91
C HIS A 51 18.31 -0.82 3.43
N LEU A 52 19.43 -0.12 3.64
CA LEU A 52 19.72 1.30 3.37
C LEU A 52 19.13 1.93 2.05
N VAL A 53 17.81 1.97 1.90
CA VAL A 53 17.06 2.46 0.72
C VAL A 53 16.57 3.88 1.02
N PRO A 54 16.60 4.81 0.05
CA PRO A 54 16.25 6.21 0.29
C PRO A 54 14.79 6.40 0.72
N ARG A 55 14.59 7.23 1.76
CA ARG A 55 13.29 7.57 2.34
C ARG A 55 12.47 8.46 1.38
N PRO A 56 11.16 8.24 1.21
CA PRO A 56 10.30 9.18 0.52
C PRO A 56 10.13 10.47 1.34
N THR A 57 10.43 11.64 0.76
CA THR A 57 10.42 12.96 1.43
C THR A 57 9.03 13.62 1.53
N TYR A 58 7.96 12.93 1.14
CA TYR A 58 6.60 13.51 1.04
C TYR A 58 5.58 12.70 1.84
N THR A 59 4.45 13.33 2.18
CA THR A 59 3.29 12.67 2.78
C THR A 59 2.68 11.66 1.79
N PRO A 60 2.61 10.37 2.13
CA PRO A 60 1.98 9.36 1.28
C PRO A 60 0.48 9.65 1.14
N SER A 61 -0.04 9.54 -0.07
CA SER A 61 -1.47 9.66 -0.40
C SER A 61 -1.80 8.81 -1.63
N MET A 62 -3.08 8.66 -1.96
CA MET A 62 -3.48 7.97 -3.19
C MET A 62 -2.83 8.59 -4.42
N SER A 63 -2.78 9.93 -4.46
CA SER A 63 -2.08 10.68 -5.53
C SER A 63 -0.58 10.38 -5.59
N TRP A 64 0.03 9.94 -4.49
CA TRP A 64 1.39 9.47 -4.48
C TRP A 64 1.52 8.06 -5.08
N LEU A 65 0.68 7.11 -4.67
CA LEU A 65 0.70 5.73 -5.18
C LEU A 65 0.62 5.67 -6.70
N ILE A 66 -0.15 6.58 -7.29
CA ILE A 66 -0.39 6.58 -8.73
C ILE A 66 0.76 7.13 -9.56
N LYS A 67 1.84 7.65 -8.94
CA LYS A 67 3.03 8.09 -9.67
C LYS A 67 3.67 6.89 -10.38
N GLU A 68 3.96 7.04 -11.67
CA GLU A 68 4.49 5.96 -12.52
C GLU A 68 5.71 5.25 -11.92
N GLY A 69 6.60 5.98 -11.24
CA GLY A 69 7.75 5.36 -10.57
C GLY A 69 7.37 4.42 -9.41
N VAL A 70 6.32 4.76 -8.67
CA VAL A 70 5.81 3.95 -7.54
C VAL A 70 5.07 2.73 -8.07
N LYS A 71 4.24 2.90 -9.09
CA LYS A 71 3.58 1.80 -9.82
C LYS A 71 4.59 0.81 -10.39
N ALA A 72 5.63 1.30 -11.06
CA ALA A 72 6.67 0.47 -11.66
C ALA A 72 7.51 -0.26 -10.60
N PHE A 73 7.82 0.41 -9.48
CA PHE A 73 8.53 -0.20 -8.38
C PHE A 73 7.71 -1.31 -7.71
N TRP A 74 6.42 -1.06 -7.41
CA TRP A 74 5.51 -2.08 -6.88
C TRP A 74 5.47 -3.32 -7.77
N ARG A 75 5.29 -3.13 -9.09
CA ARG A 75 5.26 -4.22 -10.06
C ARG A 75 6.56 -5.00 -10.23
N SER A 76 7.69 -4.36 -10.00
CA SER A 76 8.99 -5.00 -10.24
C SER A 76 9.51 -5.72 -9.01
N ARG A 77 9.30 -5.17 -7.80
CA ARG A 77 9.95 -5.63 -6.56
C ARG A 77 9.15 -5.41 -5.28
N GLY A 78 7.93 -4.86 -5.36
CA GLY A 78 7.20 -4.36 -4.20
C GLY A 78 7.00 -5.39 -3.08
N GLU A 79 6.70 -6.64 -3.46
CA GLU A 79 6.50 -7.72 -2.50
C GLU A 79 7.81 -8.35 -1.99
N GLU A 80 8.89 -8.30 -2.78
CA GLU A 80 10.18 -8.93 -2.46
C GLU A 80 11.04 -8.06 -1.52
N GLU A 81 10.86 -6.74 -1.55
CA GLU A 81 11.65 -5.80 -0.74
C GLU A 81 11.08 -5.60 0.68
N ILE A 82 9.83 -6.04 0.93
CA ILE A 82 9.16 -5.88 2.23
C ILE A 82 9.25 -7.19 3.02
N TYR A 83 9.94 -7.15 4.15
CA TYR A 83 10.01 -8.30 5.06
C TYR A 83 8.64 -8.69 5.61
N GLU A 84 8.38 -9.99 5.77
CA GLU A 84 7.11 -10.47 6.30
C GLU A 84 6.81 -9.95 7.70
N SER A 85 7.82 -9.81 8.56
CA SER A 85 7.67 -9.18 9.89
C SER A 85 7.22 -7.72 9.82
N VAL A 86 7.75 -6.95 8.86
CA VAL A 86 7.35 -5.56 8.60
C VAL A 86 5.92 -5.52 8.10
N ARG A 87 5.59 -6.36 7.10
CA ARG A 87 4.24 -6.49 6.55
C ARG A 87 3.21 -6.77 7.64
N VAL A 88 3.46 -7.77 8.50
CA VAL A 88 2.55 -8.13 9.60
C VAL A 88 2.42 -6.99 10.62
N THR A 89 3.53 -6.33 10.96
CA THR A 89 3.52 -5.22 11.93
C THR A 89 2.72 -4.03 11.43
N VAL A 90 2.94 -3.62 10.17
CA VAL A 90 2.19 -2.53 9.53
C VAL A 90 0.71 -2.90 9.40
N ALA A 91 0.40 -4.13 8.97
CA ALA A 91 -0.98 -4.61 8.90
C ALA A 91 -1.68 -4.58 10.27
N LEU A 92 -0.99 -4.92 11.36
CA LEU A 92 -1.57 -4.84 12.71
C LEU A 92 -1.81 -3.39 13.14
N LYS A 93 -0.86 -2.48 12.88
CA LYS A 93 -0.96 -1.05 13.20
C LYS A 93 -2.16 -0.39 12.54
N TYR A 94 -2.42 -0.73 11.28
CA TYR A 94 -3.46 -0.11 10.46
C TYR A 94 -4.80 -0.86 10.43
N LYS A 95 -4.91 -1.98 11.16
CA LYS A 95 -6.08 -2.85 11.13
C LYS A 95 -7.39 -2.13 11.41
N SER A 96 -7.43 -1.26 12.42
CA SER A 96 -8.64 -0.51 12.78
C SER A 96 -9.06 0.47 11.69
N LYS A 97 -8.11 1.20 11.09
CA LYS A 97 -8.36 2.12 9.97
C LYS A 97 -8.86 1.36 8.74
N HIS A 98 -8.29 0.21 8.44
CA HIS A 98 -8.75 -0.65 7.35
C HIS A 98 -10.19 -1.14 7.56
N GLN A 99 -10.54 -1.54 8.78
CA GLN A 99 -11.92 -1.95 9.10
C GLN A 99 -12.91 -0.79 8.97
N MET A 100 -12.54 0.42 9.42
CA MET A 100 -13.36 1.62 9.26
C MET A 100 -13.54 2.00 7.79
N GLY A 101 -12.45 2.01 7.01
CA GLY A 101 -12.51 2.27 5.56
C GLY A 101 -13.37 1.28 4.79
N LYS A 102 -13.37 0.00 5.17
CA LYS A 102 -14.30 -1.01 4.60
C LYS A 102 -15.77 -0.74 4.88
N LEU A 103 -16.06 -0.04 5.99
CA LEU A 103 -17.41 0.32 6.39
C LEU A 103 -17.84 1.69 5.84
N GLY A 104 -16.94 2.42 5.17
CA GLY A 104 -17.19 3.74 4.61
C GLY A 104 -17.37 4.84 5.65
N ILE A 105 -16.74 4.69 6.82
CA ILE A 105 -16.83 5.59 7.99
C ILE A 105 -15.45 6.03 8.47
#